data_AF-A0A954T2H8-F1
#
_entry.id   AF-A0A954T2H8-F1
#
_cell.length_a   1.000
_cell.length_b   1.000
_cell.length_c   1.000
_cell.angle_alpha   90.00
_cell.angle_beta   90.00
_cell.angle_gamma   90.00
#
_symmetry.space_group_name_H-M   'P 1'
#
loop_
_entity.id
_entity.type
_entity.pdbx_description
1 polymer ?
#
loop_
_entity_poly.entity_id
_entity_poly.type
_entity_poly.pdbx_seq_one_letter_code
_entity_poly.pdbx_strand_id
1 'polypeptide(L)'
;PGELNYGELIIPGTSSQELLLSTYVCHPSMANNELSGPVLATALAQYIAGLSDRRLGVRVLFVPETIGAITYLSQHLDELKAKVAAGFVLTCVGDERAVSYLESRYGDTLADRVARHVLRHHAPDHHVYPYTERGSDERQYGSPGIELPVCSVMRSKYATYPEYHTHLDDLGLVTPTGLAGSFALYRRMIDVLQANAIWRTACLAEPQLGKRGLYPTTSTKDTHRIVKLQMNILAYSDGRHDLLGIADRLGADFADCHATALRLEAGGVLRRLATTTDSSLVHSTC
;
A
#
# COMPACT_ATOMS: atom_id res chain seq x y z
N PRO A 1 22.06 -1.76 34.14
CA PRO A 1 22.09 -1.69 32.66
C PRO A 1 21.25 -2.82 32.06
N GLY A 2 20.59 -2.58 30.94
CA GLY A 2 19.76 -3.54 30.21
C GLY A 2 19.85 -3.27 28.71
N GLU A 3 18.93 -3.84 27.94
CA GLU A 3 18.88 -3.72 26.48
C GLU A 3 17.46 -3.37 25.99
N LEU A 4 17.35 -2.78 24.80
CA LEU A 4 16.09 -2.57 24.10
C LEU A 4 16.02 -3.55 22.94
N ASN A 5 15.05 -4.45 22.98
CA ASN A 5 14.84 -5.44 21.95
C ASN A 5 13.87 -4.92 20.88
N TYR A 6 14.21 -5.17 19.61
CA TYR A 6 13.30 -5.03 18.47
C TYR A 6 13.48 -6.21 17.52
N GLY A 7 12.44 -6.51 16.75
CA GLY A 7 12.45 -7.55 15.72
C GLY A 7 12.42 -6.94 14.33
N GLU A 8 13.13 -7.58 13.40
CA GLU A 8 13.12 -7.24 11.98
C GLU A 8 12.98 -8.51 11.13
N LEU A 9 12.19 -8.41 10.06
CA LEU A 9 12.16 -9.36 8.98
C LEU A 9 12.29 -8.63 7.64
N ILE A 10 13.27 -9.02 6.83
CA ILE A 10 13.44 -8.53 5.46
C ILE A 10 13.11 -9.66 4.49
N ILE A 11 12.11 -9.44 3.63
CA ILE A 11 11.73 -10.32 2.53
C ILE A 11 12.21 -9.66 1.23
N PRO A 12 13.20 -10.20 0.52
CA PRO A 12 13.74 -9.55 -0.67
C PRO A 12 12.73 -9.54 -1.83
N GLY A 13 12.78 -8.45 -2.60
CA GLY A 13 12.09 -8.29 -3.89
C GLY A 13 13.08 -8.16 -5.04
N THR A 14 12.58 -8.02 -6.27
CA THR A 14 13.42 -7.84 -7.47
C THR A 14 13.91 -6.41 -7.66
N SER A 15 13.26 -5.43 -7.02
CA SER A 15 13.67 -4.02 -6.95
C SER A 15 14.50 -3.74 -5.69
N SER A 16 15.31 -2.67 -5.74
CA SER A 16 15.98 -2.12 -4.56
C SER A 16 15.04 -1.37 -3.60
N GLN A 17 13.81 -1.09 -4.04
CA GLN A 17 12.80 -0.40 -3.23
C GLN A 17 12.05 -1.37 -2.32
N GLU A 18 11.61 -0.87 -1.17
CA GLU A 18 10.99 -1.63 -0.08
C GLU A 18 9.63 -1.03 0.32
N LEU A 19 8.71 -1.92 0.73
CA LEU A 19 7.54 -1.60 1.53
C LEU A 19 7.90 -1.78 3.02
N LEU A 20 7.65 -0.76 3.83
CA LEU A 20 7.81 -0.82 5.28
C LEU A 20 6.47 -1.16 5.97
N LEU A 21 6.42 -2.24 6.74
CA LEU A 21 5.32 -2.57 7.65
C LEU A 21 5.84 -2.47 9.08
N SER A 22 5.41 -1.49 9.85
CA SER A 22 5.83 -1.28 11.23
C SER A 22 4.69 -1.53 12.18
N THR A 23 4.95 -2.21 13.29
CA THR A 23 4.02 -2.37 14.41
C THR A 23 4.79 -2.34 15.72
N TYR A 24 4.11 -2.17 16.84
CA TYR A 24 4.77 -2.03 18.12
C TYR A 24 4.44 -3.13 19.14
N VAL A 25 5.42 -3.49 19.95
CA VAL A 25 5.38 -4.67 20.85
C VAL A 25 5.63 -4.30 22.32
N CYS A 26 5.24 -3.09 22.72
CA CYS A 26 5.44 -2.58 24.08
C CYS A 26 4.18 -2.61 24.96
N HIS A 27 3.00 -2.79 24.37
CA HIS A 27 1.74 -2.85 25.12
C HIS A 27 1.60 -4.24 25.77
N PRO A 28 1.17 -4.33 27.04
CA PRO A 28 0.97 -5.59 27.75
C PRO A 28 -0.34 -6.27 27.29
N SER A 29 -1.18 -6.73 28.20
CA SER A 29 -2.41 -7.48 27.90
C SER A 29 -3.55 -6.59 27.37
N MET A 30 -3.39 -6.06 26.15
CA MET A 30 -4.43 -5.34 25.38
C MET A 30 -4.49 -5.88 23.95
N ALA A 31 -5.72 -6.00 23.43
CA ALA A 31 -5.97 -6.75 22.20
C ALA A 31 -5.88 -5.88 20.93
N ASN A 32 -6.70 -4.84 20.80
CA ASN A 32 -6.73 -3.96 19.64
C ASN A 32 -5.51 -3.04 19.63
N ASN A 33 -5.23 -2.32 20.73
CA ASN A 33 -3.97 -1.60 20.95
C ASN A 33 -3.10 -2.36 21.98
N GLU A 34 -2.28 -3.35 21.61
CA GLU A 34 -1.66 -3.45 20.30
C GLU A 34 -1.55 -4.87 19.73
N LEU A 35 -1.98 -5.93 20.42
CA LEU A 35 -1.78 -7.31 19.92
C LEU A 35 -2.27 -7.53 18.47
N SER A 36 -3.32 -6.82 18.04
CA SER A 36 -3.86 -6.87 16.68
C SER A 36 -2.84 -6.50 15.60
N GLY A 37 -1.95 -5.53 15.85
CA GLY A 37 -0.92 -5.06 14.93
C GLY A 37 0.12 -6.13 14.62
N PRO A 38 0.84 -6.70 15.63
CA PRO A 38 1.79 -7.78 15.44
C PRO A 38 1.18 -9.05 14.84
N VAL A 39 -0.07 -9.38 15.18
CA VAL A 39 -0.79 -10.51 14.57
C VAL A 39 -1.01 -10.27 13.08
N LEU A 40 -1.49 -9.08 12.70
CA LEU A 40 -1.66 -8.72 11.30
C LEU A 40 -0.31 -8.68 10.56
N ALA A 41 0.71 -8.06 11.14
CA ALA A 41 2.05 -7.98 10.57
C ALA A 41 2.62 -9.37 10.23
N THR A 42 2.44 -10.33 11.15
CA THR A 42 2.86 -11.72 10.97
C THR A 42 2.09 -12.40 9.83
N ALA A 43 0.77 -12.24 9.78
CA ALA A 43 -0.07 -12.81 8.72
C ALA A 43 0.28 -12.21 7.34
N LEU A 44 0.53 -10.90 7.27
CA LEU A 44 0.96 -10.22 6.04
C LEU A 44 2.35 -10.70 5.60
N ALA A 45 3.28 -10.88 6.52
CA ALA A 45 4.61 -11.43 6.22
C ALA A 45 4.52 -12.82 5.59
N GLN A 46 3.67 -13.70 6.14
CA GLN A 46 3.42 -15.04 5.58
C GLN A 46 2.82 -14.97 4.17
N TYR A 47 1.82 -14.11 3.97
CA TYR A 47 1.20 -13.90 2.67
C TYR A 47 2.22 -13.42 1.63
N ILE A 48 3.03 -12.42 1.98
CA ILE A 48 4.06 -11.83 1.10
C ILE A 48 5.13 -12.88 0.75
N ALA A 49 5.59 -13.66 1.73
CA ALA A 49 6.54 -14.73 1.50
C ALA A 49 6.02 -15.79 0.50
N GLY A 50 4.70 -16.00 0.43
CA GLY A 50 4.05 -16.90 -0.51
C GLY A 50 3.84 -16.35 -1.94
N LEU A 51 4.10 -15.07 -2.19
CA LEU A 51 3.96 -14.49 -3.53
C LEU A 51 5.00 -15.07 -4.50
N SER A 52 4.58 -15.38 -5.73
CA SER A 52 5.49 -15.89 -6.77
C SER A 52 6.33 -14.79 -7.42
N ASP A 53 5.77 -13.57 -7.52
CA ASP A 53 6.45 -12.37 -7.99
C ASP A 53 6.35 -11.28 -6.92
N ARG A 54 7.50 -10.68 -6.58
CA ARG A 54 7.64 -9.60 -5.61
C ARG A 54 8.56 -8.54 -6.17
N ARG A 55 7.98 -7.45 -6.64
CA ARG A 55 8.76 -6.32 -7.15
C ARG A 55 9.44 -5.57 -6.01
N LEU A 56 8.69 -5.04 -5.06
CA LEU A 56 9.26 -4.41 -3.87
C LEU A 56 9.70 -5.49 -2.88
N GLY A 57 10.83 -5.26 -2.23
CA GLY A 57 11.15 -5.94 -0.97
C GLY A 57 10.18 -5.50 0.12
N VAL A 58 10.12 -6.26 1.21
CA VAL A 58 9.29 -5.91 2.36
C VAL A 58 10.12 -5.98 3.62
N ARG A 59 10.06 -4.92 4.41
CA ARG A 59 10.66 -4.84 5.74
C ARG A 59 9.54 -4.80 6.77
N VAL A 60 9.52 -5.77 7.67
CA VAL A 60 8.57 -5.83 8.78
C VAL A 60 9.31 -5.53 10.08
N LEU A 61 8.88 -4.50 10.79
CA LEU A 61 9.49 -4.05 12.04
C LEU A 61 8.54 -4.26 13.21
N PHE A 62 9.07 -4.85 14.28
CA PHE A 62 8.41 -5.02 15.58
C PHE A 62 9.22 -4.25 16.62
N VAL A 63 8.82 -3.03 16.94
CA VAL A 63 9.60 -2.11 17.78
C VAL A 63 8.82 -1.67 19.02
N PRO A 64 9.43 -1.32 20.15
CA PRO A 64 8.71 -0.55 21.16
C PRO A 64 8.26 0.79 20.58
N GLU A 65 7.00 1.16 20.78
CA GLU A 65 6.46 2.42 20.23
C GLU A 65 7.35 3.59 20.66
N THR A 66 7.57 4.52 19.75
CA THR A 66 8.41 5.73 19.90
C THR A 66 9.88 5.44 20.06
N ILE A 67 10.32 4.93 21.21
CA ILE A 67 11.75 4.79 21.48
C ILE A 67 12.40 3.72 20.61
N GLY A 68 11.67 2.65 20.29
CA GLY A 68 12.13 1.61 19.38
C GLY A 68 12.24 2.14 17.95
N ALA A 69 11.23 2.84 17.45
CA ALA A 69 11.27 3.47 16.13
C ALA A 69 12.42 4.49 16.02
N ILE A 70 12.60 5.36 17.03
CA ILE A 70 13.72 6.32 17.08
C ILE A 70 15.07 5.59 17.08
N THR A 71 15.21 4.55 17.91
CA THR A 71 16.44 3.75 18.00
C THR A 71 16.77 3.10 16.67
N TYR A 72 15.77 2.50 16.02
CA TYR A 72 15.92 1.86 14.73
C TYR A 72 16.29 2.89 13.63
N LEU A 73 15.58 4.03 13.58
CA LEU A 73 15.91 5.12 12.68
C LEU A 73 17.34 5.61 12.86
N SER A 74 17.83 5.76 14.09
CA SER A 74 19.21 6.23 14.34
C SER A 74 20.29 5.32 13.75
N GLN A 75 19.97 4.05 13.51
CA GLN A 75 20.91 3.05 12.98
C GLN A 75 20.72 2.80 11.47
N HIS A 76 19.52 3.06 10.93
CA HIS A 76 19.14 2.64 9.58
C HIS A 76 18.59 3.78 8.69
N LEU A 77 18.65 5.05 9.13
CA LEU A 77 17.99 6.17 8.44
C LEU A 77 18.35 6.28 6.95
N ASP A 78 19.64 6.23 6.62
CA ASP A 78 20.10 6.39 5.23
C ASP A 78 19.59 5.26 4.33
N GLU A 79 19.60 4.03 4.84
CA GLU A 79 19.05 2.88 4.14
C GLU A 79 17.54 3.02 3.93
N LEU A 80 16.80 3.37 4.98
CA LEU A 80 15.35 3.55 4.90
C LEU A 80 14.98 4.65 3.91
N LYS A 81 15.68 5.78 3.94
CA LYS A 81 15.47 6.87 2.99
C LYS A 81 15.76 6.48 1.55
N ALA A 82 16.76 5.64 1.32
CA ALA A 82 17.11 5.18 -0.02
C ALA A 82 16.13 4.13 -0.57
N LYS A 83 15.54 3.31 0.30
CA LYS A 83 14.79 2.12 -0.11
C LYS A 83 13.28 2.21 0.08
N VAL A 84 12.78 2.86 1.14
CA VAL A 84 11.35 2.81 1.48
C VAL A 84 10.52 3.66 0.51
N ALA A 85 9.76 2.99 -0.36
CA ALA A 85 8.88 3.65 -1.32
C ALA A 85 7.48 3.94 -0.76
N ALA A 86 7.03 3.13 0.20
CA ALA A 86 5.76 3.26 0.90
C ALA A 86 5.84 2.53 2.23
N GLY A 87 5.05 2.96 3.22
CA GLY A 87 4.94 2.22 4.47
C GLY A 87 3.64 2.44 5.23
N PHE A 88 3.40 1.53 6.17
CA PHE A 88 2.23 1.53 7.03
C PHE A 88 2.60 1.21 8.48
N VAL A 89 2.05 1.99 9.42
CA VAL A 89 1.98 1.59 10.83
C VAL A 89 0.72 0.74 11.03
N LEU A 90 0.91 -0.51 11.42
CA LEU A 90 -0.13 -1.50 11.69
C LEU A 90 -0.48 -1.45 13.18
N THR A 91 -1.67 -0.94 13.50
CA THR A 91 -2.20 -0.80 14.86
C THR A 91 -3.73 -0.78 14.85
N CYS A 92 -4.39 -1.17 15.95
CA CYS A 92 -5.83 -1.08 16.13
C CYS A 92 -6.63 -1.67 14.95
N VAL A 93 -6.25 -2.87 14.50
CA VAL A 93 -6.74 -3.51 13.27
C VAL A 93 -7.72 -4.65 13.54
N GLY A 94 -8.15 -4.85 14.79
CA GLY A 94 -8.82 -6.06 15.23
C GLY A 94 -10.33 -5.99 15.42
N ASP A 95 -10.90 -4.79 15.64
CA ASP A 95 -12.34 -4.64 15.88
C ASP A 95 -13.19 -4.58 14.58
N GLU A 96 -14.52 -4.51 14.74
CA GLU A 96 -15.46 -4.51 13.61
C GLU A 96 -15.99 -3.13 13.18
N ARG A 97 -15.49 -2.03 13.78
CA ARG A 97 -15.97 -0.67 13.47
C ARG A 97 -15.44 -0.16 12.13
N ALA A 98 -15.84 1.06 11.77
CA ALA A 98 -15.42 1.70 10.52
C ALA A 98 -13.89 1.77 10.40
N VAL A 99 -13.40 1.69 9.17
CA VAL A 99 -11.96 1.81 8.89
C VAL A 99 -11.54 3.26 9.06
N SER A 100 -10.38 3.48 9.64
CA SER A 100 -9.75 4.79 9.79
C SER A 100 -8.48 4.85 8.94
N TYR A 101 -8.27 5.95 8.24
CA TYR A 101 -7.06 6.25 7.51
C TYR A 101 -6.45 7.54 8.05
N LEU A 102 -5.22 7.44 8.56
CA LEU A 102 -4.42 8.57 8.99
C LEU A 102 -3.38 8.85 7.91
N GLU A 103 -3.42 10.07 7.38
CA GLU A 103 -2.51 10.51 6.32
C GLU A 103 -1.05 10.48 6.76
N SER A 104 -0.13 10.23 5.81
CA SER A 104 1.26 10.58 6.01
C SER A 104 1.42 12.09 6.16
N ARG A 105 2.63 12.56 6.52
CA ARG A 105 2.89 13.99 6.71
C ARG A 105 2.53 14.87 5.51
N TYR A 106 2.76 14.38 4.29
CA TYR A 106 2.45 15.14 3.07
C TYR A 106 1.06 14.85 2.52
N GLY A 107 0.46 13.73 2.93
CA GLY A 107 -0.89 13.36 2.52
C GLY A 107 -1.03 13.09 1.03
N ASP A 108 0.04 12.88 0.26
CA ASP A 108 0.02 12.55 -1.17
C ASP A 108 1.12 11.54 -1.59
N THR A 109 1.76 10.90 -0.61
CA THR A 109 2.80 9.89 -0.86
C THR A 109 2.22 8.66 -1.57
N LEU A 110 3.10 7.76 -2.06
CA LEU A 110 2.63 6.51 -2.66
C LEU A 110 1.76 5.69 -1.69
N ALA A 111 2.09 5.66 -0.39
CA ALA A 111 1.29 4.98 0.62
C ALA A 111 -0.12 5.61 0.72
N ASP A 112 -0.22 6.94 0.72
CA ASP A 112 -1.49 7.67 0.78
C ASP A 112 -2.36 7.44 -0.46
N ARG A 113 -1.74 7.47 -1.65
CA ARG A 113 -2.42 7.20 -2.92
C ARG A 113 -3.01 5.80 -2.93
N VAL A 114 -2.23 4.80 -2.52
CA VAL A 114 -2.68 3.40 -2.45
C VAL A 114 -3.79 3.22 -1.41
N ALA A 115 -3.61 3.77 -0.21
CA ALA A 115 -4.61 3.68 0.86
C ALA A 115 -5.94 4.27 0.40
N ARG A 116 -5.95 5.51 -0.11
CA ARG A 116 -7.18 6.16 -0.58
C ARG A 116 -7.84 5.41 -1.73
N HIS A 117 -7.06 4.91 -2.69
CA HIS A 117 -7.62 4.10 -3.77
C HIS A 117 -8.34 2.87 -3.22
N VAL A 118 -7.65 2.03 -2.45
CA VAL A 118 -8.20 0.79 -1.91
C VAL A 118 -9.41 1.05 -1.02
N LEU A 119 -9.34 2.05 -0.14
CA LEU A 119 -10.42 2.37 0.78
C LEU A 119 -11.65 2.93 0.06
N ARG A 120 -11.48 3.76 -0.97
CA ARG A 120 -12.62 4.25 -1.76
C ARG A 120 -13.41 3.11 -2.43
N HIS A 121 -12.74 2.04 -2.84
CA HIS A 121 -13.35 0.90 -3.52
C HIS A 121 -13.84 -0.20 -2.57
N HIS A 122 -13.25 -0.35 -1.39
CA HIS A 122 -13.49 -1.50 -0.50
C HIS A 122 -13.90 -1.15 0.94
N ALA A 123 -13.82 0.12 1.33
CA ALA A 123 -14.29 0.64 2.61
C ALA A 123 -14.78 2.09 2.42
N PRO A 124 -15.82 2.33 1.61
CA PRO A 124 -16.23 3.68 1.21
C PRO A 124 -16.65 4.56 2.40
N ASP A 125 -17.07 3.96 3.51
CA ASP A 125 -17.45 4.64 4.75
C ASP A 125 -16.26 4.88 5.70
N HIS A 126 -15.02 4.76 5.22
CA HIS A 126 -13.83 5.00 6.04
C HIS A 126 -13.74 6.47 6.50
N HIS A 127 -13.14 6.67 7.67
CA HIS A 127 -12.86 7.99 8.21
C HIS A 127 -11.44 8.41 7.84
N VAL A 128 -11.27 9.66 7.42
CA VAL A 128 -9.96 10.24 7.11
C VAL A 128 -9.53 11.16 8.23
N TYR A 129 -8.29 11.00 8.70
CA TYR A 129 -7.67 11.81 9.73
C TYR A 129 -6.42 12.49 9.15
N PRO A 130 -6.26 13.81 9.31
CA PRO A 130 -5.06 14.50 8.88
C PRO A 130 -3.86 14.12 9.76
N TYR A 131 -2.64 14.28 9.25
CA TYR A 131 -1.40 14.01 10.01
C TYR A 131 -1.29 14.79 11.32
N THR A 132 -2.04 15.89 11.49
CA THR A 132 -2.12 16.62 12.77
C THR A 132 -2.73 15.81 13.91
N GLU A 133 -3.45 14.72 13.60
CA GLU A 133 -4.08 13.81 14.56
C GLU A 133 -3.28 12.52 14.82
N ARG A 134 -2.02 12.48 14.37
CA ARG A 134 -1.08 11.38 14.63
C ARG A 134 -0.84 11.13 16.11
N GLY A 135 -0.48 9.90 16.45
CA GLY A 135 -0.28 9.45 17.83
C GLY A 135 0.83 8.42 17.99
N SER A 136 1.06 7.57 16.99
CA SER A 136 1.99 6.45 17.02
C SER A 136 3.26 6.73 16.19
N ASP A 137 3.96 5.70 15.72
CA ASP A 137 5.27 5.79 15.10
C ASP A 137 5.31 6.54 13.76
N GLU A 138 4.17 6.78 13.10
CA GLU A 138 4.09 7.70 11.96
C GLU A 138 4.57 9.12 12.30
N ARG A 139 4.52 9.50 13.59
CA ARG A 139 5.12 10.76 14.07
C ARG A 139 6.65 10.75 14.02
N GLN A 140 7.28 9.59 14.21
CA GLN A 140 8.73 9.44 14.09
C GLN A 140 9.12 9.32 12.61
N TYR A 141 8.47 8.43 11.87
CA TYR A 141 8.73 8.23 10.44
C TYR A 141 8.47 9.48 9.59
N GLY A 142 7.46 10.28 9.93
CA GLY A 142 7.16 11.53 9.23
C GLY A 142 7.91 12.76 9.74
N SER A 143 8.73 12.65 10.79
CA SER A 143 9.39 13.82 11.40
C SER A 143 10.30 14.58 10.42
N PRO A 144 10.48 15.91 10.58
CA PRO A 144 11.39 16.70 9.76
C PRO A 144 12.81 16.12 9.72
N GLY A 145 13.37 15.96 8.53
CA GLY A 145 14.66 15.31 8.34
C GLY A 145 14.60 13.77 8.25
N ILE A 146 13.46 13.13 8.54
CA ILE A 146 13.22 11.69 8.33
C ILE A 146 12.28 11.47 7.13
N GLU A 147 11.04 11.97 7.21
CA GLU A 147 10.12 12.13 6.06
C GLU A 147 9.89 10.88 5.20
N LEU A 148 9.84 9.70 5.84
CA LEU A 148 9.48 8.46 5.16
C LEU A 148 7.99 8.46 4.76
N PRO A 149 7.62 7.82 3.63
CA PRO A 149 6.25 7.81 3.12
C PRO A 149 5.36 6.81 3.87
N VAL A 150 5.14 7.07 5.16
CA VAL A 150 4.42 6.18 6.09
C VAL A 150 3.09 6.81 6.52
N CYS A 151 2.01 6.07 6.33
CA CYS A 151 0.67 6.41 6.82
C CYS A 151 0.12 5.29 7.72
N SER A 152 -1.11 5.37 8.20
CA SER A 152 -1.72 4.28 8.98
C SER A 152 -3.16 4.01 8.55
N VAL A 153 -3.50 2.73 8.41
CA VAL A 153 -4.88 2.26 8.18
C VAL A 153 -5.26 1.34 9.33
N MET A 154 -6.32 1.73 10.04
CA MET A 154 -6.78 1.11 11.29
C MET A 154 -8.26 0.74 11.15
N ARG A 155 -8.81 0.00 12.12
CA ARG A 155 -10.27 -0.04 12.33
C ARG A 155 -10.64 1.19 13.15
N SER A 156 -10.96 1.04 14.43
CA SER A 156 -11.04 2.20 15.33
C SER A 156 -9.65 2.81 15.52
N LYS A 157 -9.48 4.09 15.20
CA LYS A 157 -8.23 4.80 15.50
C LYS A 157 -7.97 4.83 17.01
N TYR A 158 -6.72 4.70 17.43
CA TYR A 158 -6.33 4.86 18.83
C TYR A 158 -6.89 6.18 19.41
N ALA A 159 -7.25 6.16 20.70
CA ALA A 159 -7.92 7.25 21.41
C ALA A 159 -9.32 7.67 20.88
N THR A 160 -9.91 6.96 19.90
CA THR A 160 -11.27 7.26 19.40
C THR A 160 -12.31 6.19 19.72
N TYR A 161 -11.97 5.16 20.50
CA TYR A 161 -12.91 4.13 20.97
C TYR A 161 -12.89 4.01 22.50
N PRO A 162 -14.04 3.72 23.15
CA PRO A 162 -14.16 3.73 24.61
C PRO A 162 -13.23 2.77 25.36
N GLU A 163 -12.90 1.64 24.72
CA GLU A 163 -12.11 0.58 25.34
C GLU A 163 -10.61 0.89 25.36
N TYR A 164 -10.15 1.87 24.57
CA TYR A 164 -8.74 2.23 24.43
C TYR A 164 -8.07 2.51 25.78
N HIS A 165 -6.94 1.86 26.04
CA HIS A 165 -6.18 1.96 27.31
C HIS A 165 -6.99 1.57 28.56
N THR A 166 -7.97 0.69 28.39
CA THR A 166 -8.69 0.06 29.49
C THR A 166 -8.59 -1.45 29.39
N HIS A 167 -8.96 -2.15 30.46
CA HIS A 167 -9.08 -3.61 30.47
C HIS A 167 -10.16 -4.16 29.52
N LEU A 168 -11.02 -3.29 28.95
CA LEU A 168 -12.02 -3.66 27.96
C LEU A 168 -11.45 -3.78 26.55
N ASP A 169 -10.19 -3.38 26.33
CA ASP A 169 -9.45 -3.67 25.10
C ASP A 169 -8.95 -5.12 25.14
N ASP A 170 -9.89 -6.06 25.06
CA ASP A 170 -9.69 -7.49 25.25
C ASP A 170 -10.04 -8.32 24.01
N LEU A 171 -9.96 -9.65 24.14
CA LEU A 171 -10.28 -10.59 23.06
C LEU A 171 -11.79 -10.69 22.75
N GLY A 172 -12.64 -9.96 23.48
CA GLY A 172 -14.06 -9.76 23.14
C GLY A 172 -14.25 -8.58 22.17
N LEU A 173 -13.41 -7.55 22.27
CA LEU A 173 -13.40 -6.41 21.34
C LEU A 173 -12.83 -6.78 19.96
N VAL A 174 -11.70 -7.50 19.95
CA VAL A 174 -11.04 -7.97 18.72
C VAL A 174 -11.70 -9.24 18.23
N THR A 175 -12.08 -9.27 16.95
CA THR A 175 -12.79 -10.41 16.37
C THR A 175 -12.05 -11.00 15.15
N PRO A 176 -12.29 -12.29 14.82
CA PRO A 176 -11.79 -12.88 13.59
C PRO A 176 -12.23 -12.11 12.34
N THR A 177 -13.47 -11.59 12.32
CA THR A 177 -14.01 -10.81 11.20
C THR A 177 -13.29 -9.47 11.05
N GLY A 178 -13.03 -8.76 12.16
CA GLY A 178 -12.29 -7.50 12.16
C GLY A 178 -10.87 -7.67 11.62
N LEU A 179 -10.13 -8.67 12.15
CA LEU A 179 -8.79 -9.00 11.68
C LEU A 179 -8.77 -9.43 10.20
N ALA A 180 -9.72 -10.28 9.78
CA ALA A 180 -9.81 -10.72 8.39
C ALA A 180 -10.12 -9.55 7.43
N GLY A 181 -10.97 -8.61 7.85
CA GLY A 181 -11.27 -7.39 7.10
C GLY A 181 -10.03 -6.52 6.91
N SER A 182 -9.29 -6.27 7.99
CA SER A 182 -8.01 -5.55 7.93
C SER A 182 -6.98 -6.25 7.06
N PHE A 183 -6.81 -7.56 7.22
CA PHE A 183 -5.93 -8.37 6.37
C PHE A 183 -6.29 -8.25 4.90
N ALA A 184 -7.58 -8.35 4.55
CA ALA A 184 -8.03 -8.22 3.17
C ALA A 184 -7.73 -6.84 2.57
N LEU A 185 -7.87 -5.75 3.35
CA LEU A 185 -7.53 -4.39 2.91
C LEU A 185 -6.02 -4.24 2.69
N TYR A 186 -5.21 -4.65 3.67
CA TYR A 186 -3.75 -4.58 3.56
C TYR A 186 -3.22 -5.43 2.42
N ARG A 187 -3.77 -6.62 2.21
CA ARG A 187 -3.45 -7.47 1.06
C ARG A 187 -3.65 -6.72 -0.26
N ARG A 188 -4.78 -6.04 -0.43
CA ARG A 188 -5.05 -5.24 -1.64
C ARG A 188 -4.08 -4.08 -1.79
N MET A 189 -3.74 -3.37 -0.70
CA MET A 189 -2.74 -2.31 -0.73
C MET A 189 -1.36 -2.83 -1.16
N ILE A 190 -0.96 -3.99 -0.64
CA ILE A 190 0.28 -4.69 -1.02
C ILE A 190 0.23 -5.11 -2.49
N ASP A 191 -0.87 -5.72 -2.95
CA ASP A 191 -1.05 -6.13 -4.35
C ASP A 191 -0.91 -4.93 -5.30
N VAL A 192 -1.55 -3.80 -4.97
CA VAL A 192 -1.42 -2.55 -5.72
C VAL A 192 0.03 -2.10 -5.76
N LEU A 193 0.72 -2.05 -4.61
CA LEU A 193 2.12 -1.65 -4.54
C LEU A 193 3.03 -2.56 -5.38
N GLN A 194 2.84 -3.88 -5.34
CA GLN A 194 3.67 -4.82 -6.10
C GLN A 194 3.43 -4.72 -7.61
N ALA A 195 2.17 -4.60 -8.04
CA ALA A 195 1.79 -4.55 -9.44
C ALA A 195 1.88 -3.16 -10.08
N ASN A 196 1.86 -2.06 -9.31
CA ASN A 196 1.88 -0.72 -9.87
C ASN A 196 3.16 -0.49 -10.69
N ALA A 197 2.98 0.11 -11.86
CA ALA A 197 4.04 0.37 -12.83
C ALA A 197 3.60 1.44 -13.82
N ILE A 198 4.57 2.00 -14.52
CA ILE A 198 4.33 2.91 -15.64
C ILE A 198 4.17 2.07 -16.92
N TRP A 199 3.14 2.39 -17.71
CA TRP A 199 2.82 1.68 -18.94
C TRP A 199 2.91 2.62 -20.14
N ARG A 200 3.30 2.07 -21.29
CA ARG A 200 3.30 2.79 -22.57
C ARG A 200 2.59 1.98 -23.65
N THR A 201 1.77 2.64 -24.45
CA THR A 201 1.15 2.04 -25.63
C THR A 201 2.20 1.75 -26.70
N ALA A 202 2.08 0.61 -27.39
CA ALA A 202 3.07 0.12 -28.34
C ALA A 202 2.90 0.67 -29.77
N CYS A 203 1.84 1.41 -30.03
CA CYS A 203 1.52 1.95 -31.36
C CYS A 203 1.02 3.40 -31.27
N LEU A 204 1.08 4.10 -32.40
CA LEU A 204 0.47 5.40 -32.56
C LEU A 204 -1.03 5.23 -32.88
N ALA A 205 -1.86 6.09 -32.29
CA ALA A 205 -3.32 5.99 -32.35
C ALA A 205 -3.85 4.66 -31.78
N GLU A 206 -5.12 4.34 -32.07
CA GLU A 206 -5.80 3.18 -31.52
C GLU A 206 -5.36 1.87 -32.20
N PRO A 207 -5.00 0.81 -31.44
CA PRO A 207 -4.68 -0.49 -32.02
C PRO A 207 -5.93 -1.21 -32.54
N GLN A 208 -5.78 -1.98 -33.62
CA GLN A 208 -6.83 -2.91 -34.08
C GLN A 208 -6.94 -4.12 -33.13
N LEU A 209 -7.75 -4.00 -32.07
CA LEU A 209 -7.90 -5.00 -31.00
C LEU A 209 -8.51 -6.34 -31.47
N GLY A 210 -9.38 -6.32 -32.49
CA GLY A 210 -10.08 -7.52 -32.97
C GLY A 210 -9.15 -8.62 -33.47
N LYS A 211 -8.08 -8.27 -34.22
CA LYS A 211 -7.09 -9.23 -34.71
C LYS A 211 -6.23 -9.87 -33.62
N ARG A 212 -6.35 -9.37 -32.38
CA ARG A 212 -5.55 -9.77 -31.22
C ARG A 212 -6.39 -10.52 -30.17
N GLY A 213 -7.65 -10.83 -30.48
CA GLY A 213 -8.57 -11.45 -29.51
C GLY A 213 -8.91 -10.56 -28.31
N LEU A 214 -8.62 -9.27 -28.40
CA LEU A 214 -8.85 -8.29 -27.32
C LEU A 214 -10.19 -7.56 -27.45
N TYR A 215 -10.93 -7.81 -28.52
CA TYR A 215 -12.24 -7.21 -28.77
C TYR A 215 -13.33 -8.29 -28.73
N PRO A 216 -14.40 -8.11 -27.95
CA PRO A 216 -15.51 -9.06 -27.89
C PRO A 216 -16.21 -9.23 -29.25
N THR A 217 -16.62 -10.46 -29.58
CA THR A 217 -17.35 -10.77 -30.82
C THR A 217 -18.85 -10.48 -30.72
N THR A 218 -19.39 -10.45 -29.51
CA THR A 218 -20.79 -10.11 -29.23
C THR A 218 -20.87 -8.77 -28.51
N SER A 219 -21.76 -7.88 -28.96
CA SER A 219 -21.98 -6.58 -28.31
C SER A 219 -23.03 -6.69 -27.21
N THR A 220 -22.60 -6.48 -25.97
CA THR A 220 -23.40 -6.40 -24.74
C THR A 220 -22.94 -5.20 -23.89
N LYS A 221 -23.75 -4.78 -22.90
CA LYS A 221 -23.35 -3.71 -21.97
C LYS A 221 -22.03 -4.00 -21.24
N ASP A 222 -21.81 -5.25 -20.85
CA ASP A 222 -20.57 -5.67 -20.16
C ASP A 222 -19.36 -5.59 -21.10
N THR A 223 -19.52 -6.06 -22.34
CA THR A 223 -18.44 -5.96 -23.33
C THR A 223 -18.09 -4.52 -23.66
N HIS A 224 -19.07 -3.61 -23.67
CA HIS A 224 -18.82 -2.18 -23.85
C HIS A 224 -18.01 -1.60 -22.67
N ARG A 225 -18.30 -2.00 -21.42
CA ARG A 225 -17.51 -1.58 -20.25
C ARG A 225 -16.06 -2.05 -20.34
N ILE A 226 -15.84 -3.30 -20.75
CA ILE A 226 -14.50 -3.88 -20.92
C ILE A 226 -13.71 -3.12 -21.99
N VAL A 227 -14.31 -2.92 -23.18
CA VAL A 227 -13.67 -2.19 -24.27
C VAL A 227 -13.36 -0.75 -23.87
N LYS A 228 -14.30 -0.06 -23.20
CA LYS A 228 -14.08 1.30 -22.71
C LYS A 228 -12.88 1.37 -21.74
N LEU A 229 -12.77 0.41 -20.82
CA LEU A 229 -11.63 0.34 -19.89
C LEU A 229 -10.32 0.10 -20.63
N GLN A 230 -10.28 -0.85 -21.56
CA GLN A 230 -9.11 -1.13 -22.41
C GLN A 230 -8.63 0.11 -23.16
N MET A 231 -9.56 0.79 -23.86
CA MET A 231 -9.24 1.98 -24.66
C MET A 231 -8.76 3.13 -23.79
N ASN A 232 -9.38 3.34 -22.62
CA ASN A 232 -8.95 4.36 -21.68
C ASN A 232 -7.55 4.08 -21.10
N ILE A 233 -7.24 2.84 -20.76
CA ILE A 233 -5.89 2.46 -20.30
C ILE A 233 -4.86 2.75 -21.40
N LEU A 234 -5.12 2.36 -22.64
CA LEU A 234 -4.24 2.66 -23.77
C LEU A 234 -4.06 4.18 -23.97
N ALA A 235 -5.12 4.96 -23.85
CA ALA A 235 -5.08 6.41 -24.05
C ALA A 235 -4.22 7.14 -23.01
N TYR A 236 -4.23 6.68 -21.75
CA TYR A 236 -3.43 7.28 -20.67
C TYR A 236 -2.05 6.62 -20.46
N SER A 237 -1.76 5.53 -21.16
CA SER A 237 -0.46 4.86 -21.12
C SER A 237 0.55 5.53 -22.05
N ASP A 238 0.96 6.75 -21.71
CA ASP A 238 1.96 7.55 -22.43
C ASP A 238 3.40 7.32 -21.91
N GLY A 239 3.55 6.53 -20.85
CA GLY A 239 4.80 6.32 -20.14
C GLY A 239 5.13 7.41 -19.11
N ARG A 240 4.14 8.22 -18.70
CA ARG A 240 4.28 9.23 -17.63
C ARG A 240 3.39 8.92 -16.43
N HIS A 241 2.30 8.20 -16.63
CA HIS A 241 1.36 7.82 -15.59
C HIS A 241 1.61 6.38 -15.13
N ASP A 242 1.59 6.16 -13.82
CA ASP A 242 1.51 4.82 -13.26
C ASP A 242 0.08 4.28 -13.36
N LEU A 243 -0.08 2.96 -13.30
CA LEU A 243 -1.38 2.32 -13.45
C LEU A 243 -2.36 2.74 -12.35
N LEU A 244 -1.87 2.99 -11.13
CA LEU A 244 -2.67 3.53 -10.04
C LEU A 244 -3.29 4.89 -10.40
N GLY A 245 -2.49 5.83 -10.92
CA GLY A 245 -2.99 7.13 -11.37
C GLY A 245 -3.97 7.03 -12.53
N ILE A 246 -3.79 6.05 -13.43
CA ILE A 246 -4.78 5.75 -14.46
C ILE A 246 -6.07 5.22 -13.82
N ALA A 247 -5.99 4.26 -12.91
CA ALA A 247 -7.15 3.68 -12.22
C ALA A 247 -7.96 4.76 -11.48
N ASP A 248 -7.29 5.63 -10.72
CA ASP A 248 -7.90 6.77 -10.04
C ASP A 248 -8.62 7.71 -11.00
N ARG A 249 -7.98 8.07 -12.12
CA ARG A 249 -8.57 8.94 -13.14
C ARG A 249 -9.80 8.32 -13.81
N LEU A 250 -9.82 7.00 -13.94
CA LEU A 250 -10.95 6.27 -14.52
C LEU A 250 -12.05 5.96 -13.50
N GLY A 251 -11.79 6.15 -12.20
CA GLY A 251 -12.68 5.72 -11.12
C GLY A 251 -12.89 4.20 -11.12
N ALA A 252 -11.90 3.45 -11.58
CA ALA A 252 -11.95 1.99 -11.71
C ALA A 252 -11.03 1.35 -10.68
N ASP A 253 -11.43 0.17 -10.19
CA ASP A 253 -10.62 -0.60 -9.25
C ASP A 253 -9.28 -1.01 -9.88
N PHE A 254 -8.19 -0.88 -9.12
CA PHE A 254 -6.86 -1.19 -9.61
C PHE A 254 -6.73 -2.64 -10.11
N ALA A 255 -7.40 -3.60 -9.48
CA ALA A 255 -7.32 -5.00 -9.90
C ALA A 255 -7.92 -5.20 -11.31
N ASP A 256 -9.04 -4.54 -11.60
CA ASP A 256 -9.66 -4.53 -12.94
C ASP A 256 -8.72 -3.88 -13.97
N CYS A 257 -8.12 -2.74 -13.61
CA CYS A 257 -7.14 -2.05 -14.45
C CYS A 257 -5.90 -2.91 -14.72
N HIS A 258 -5.35 -3.57 -13.69
CA HIS A 258 -4.17 -4.42 -13.78
C HIS A 258 -4.42 -5.67 -14.61
N ALA A 259 -5.52 -6.38 -14.38
CA ALA A 259 -5.92 -7.50 -15.22
C ALA A 259 -6.10 -7.08 -16.69
N THR A 260 -6.65 -5.89 -16.93
CA THR A 260 -6.81 -5.35 -18.29
C THR A 260 -5.45 -4.99 -18.91
N ALA A 261 -4.54 -4.36 -18.16
CA ALA A 261 -3.20 -4.01 -18.62
C ALA A 261 -2.39 -5.25 -19.02
N LEU A 262 -2.42 -6.33 -18.21
CA LEU A 262 -1.76 -7.59 -18.53
C LEU A 262 -2.30 -8.24 -19.82
N ARG A 263 -3.62 -8.17 -20.06
CA ARG A 263 -4.22 -8.64 -21.32
C ARG A 263 -3.76 -7.81 -22.52
N LEU A 264 -3.70 -6.48 -22.37
CA LEU A 264 -3.23 -5.58 -23.42
C LEU A 264 -1.73 -5.81 -23.73
N GLU A 265 -0.93 -6.09 -22.70
CA GLU A 265 0.48 -6.45 -22.85
C GLU A 265 0.66 -7.78 -23.58
N ALA A 266 -0.08 -8.81 -23.18
CA ALA A 266 -0.07 -10.11 -23.87
C ALA A 266 -0.49 -10.00 -25.35
N GLY A 267 -1.38 -9.05 -25.69
CA GLY A 267 -1.75 -8.75 -27.07
C GLY A 267 -0.76 -7.83 -27.82
N GLY A 268 0.35 -7.44 -27.19
CA GLY A 268 1.42 -6.64 -27.79
C GLY A 268 1.06 -5.18 -28.08
N VAL A 269 0.03 -4.64 -27.42
CA VAL A 269 -0.42 -3.24 -27.64
C VAL A 269 -0.08 -2.31 -26.48
N LEU A 270 0.35 -2.88 -25.36
CA LEU A 270 0.81 -2.17 -24.17
C LEU A 270 2.15 -2.79 -23.75
N ARG A 271 3.03 -1.99 -23.14
CA ARG A 271 4.28 -2.47 -22.56
C ARG A 271 4.50 -1.84 -21.19
N ARG A 272 4.92 -2.65 -20.23
CA ARG A 272 5.41 -2.15 -18.95
C ARG A 272 6.77 -1.48 -19.17
N LEU A 273 6.96 -0.28 -18.62
CA LEU A 273 8.27 0.37 -18.60
C LEU A 273 9.04 -0.11 -17.37
N ALA A 274 10.34 -0.40 -17.56
CA ALA A 274 11.22 -0.60 -16.42
C ALA A 274 11.23 0.70 -15.61
N THR A 275 11.07 0.59 -14.29
CA THR A 275 11.32 1.71 -13.38
C THR A 275 12.80 2.05 -13.48
N THR A 276 13.16 3.04 -14.30
CA THR A 276 14.51 3.60 -14.32
C THR A 276 14.76 4.26 -12.97
N THR A 277 15.40 3.53 -12.05
CA THR A 277 16.21 4.15 -11.01
C THR A 277 17.47 4.67 -11.67
N ASP A 278 17.35 5.76 -12.42
CA ASP A 278 18.51 6.51 -12.85
C ASP A 278 18.12 7.99 -13.01
N SER A 279 18.42 8.78 -11.97
CA SER A 279 18.25 10.22 -11.95
C SER A 279 19.35 10.95 -12.73
N SER A 280 19.92 10.35 -13.79
CA SER A 280 21.06 10.88 -14.53
C SER A 280 20.78 11.27 -15.99
N LEU A 281 19.51 11.49 -16.37
CA LEU A 281 19.17 12.02 -17.70
C LEU A 281 18.29 13.28 -17.63
N VAL A 282 18.80 14.30 -16.96
CA VAL A 282 18.45 15.70 -17.23
C VAL A 282 19.75 16.48 -17.40
N HIS A 283 20.42 16.27 -18.52
CA HIS A 283 21.20 17.28 -19.26
C HIS A 283 21.81 16.62 -20.51
N SER A 284 21.03 16.63 -21.59
CA SER A 284 21.54 16.56 -22.95
C SER A 284 20.70 17.53 -23.78
N THR A 285 21.28 18.71 -23.96
CA THR A 285 21.04 19.78 -24.94
C THR A 285 19.96 19.55 -26.02
N CYS A 286 19.00 20.48 -26.08
CA CYS A 286 18.98 21.52 -27.12
C CYS A 286 18.84 22.88 -26.43
#